data_AF-A0A7X3MLI2-F1
#
_entry.id   AF-A0A7X3MLI2-F1
#
_cell.length_a   1.000
_cell.length_b   1.000
_cell.length_c   1.000
_cell.angle_alpha   90.00
_cell.angle_beta   90.00
_cell.angle_gamma   90.00
#
_symmetry.space_group_name_H-M   'P 1'
#
loop_
_entity.id
_entity.type
_entity.pdbx_description
1 polymer ?
#
loop_
_entity_poly.entity_id
_entity_poly.type
_entity_poly.pdbx_seq_one_letter_code
_entity_poly.pdbx_strand_id
1 'polypeptide(L)'
;MEEFEKFPIFCESMEKNQERIDDYAKQHEGIPSLRSPLVVNGALAAELALKFLIFKEIGSYECIHNLRRLFEQLPDCHKNALTEIIYKQAHQNEETLKFNLTNISNLFEDFRYSFGKEQLGYSGFFYEFVDIVCEYAILQKPINEEEIED
;
A
#
# COMPACT_ATOMS: atom_id res chain seq x y z
N MET A 1 17.34 -4.35 -14.03
CA MET A 1 15.97 -4.36 -13.49
C MET A 1 15.95 -5.55 -12.55
N GLU A 2 15.94 -5.33 -11.24
CA GLU A 2 15.83 -6.43 -10.27
C GLU A 2 14.54 -7.18 -10.57
N GLU A 3 14.65 -8.48 -10.89
CA GLU A 3 13.47 -9.35 -10.91
C GLU A 3 12.91 -9.34 -9.50
N PHE A 4 11.80 -8.63 -9.30
CA PHE A 4 11.05 -8.68 -8.04
C PHE A 4 10.84 -10.13 -7.65
N GLU A 5 11.19 -10.48 -6.39
CA GLU A 5 10.97 -11.80 -5.80
C GLU A 5 9.54 -12.27 -6.11
N LYS A 6 9.42 -13.29 -6.97
CA LYS A 6 8.12 -13.85 -7.33
C LYS A 6 7.69 -14.80 -6.23
N PHE A 7 6.63 -14.43 -5.53
CA PHE A 7 5.96 -15.32 -4.58
C PHE A 7 5.47 -16.60 -5.29
N PRO A 8 5.34 -17.72 -4.55
CA PRO A 8 4.72 -18.92 -5.07
C PRO A 8 3.31 -18.63 -5.58
N ILE A 9 3.06 -18.95 -6.85
CA ILE A 9 1.70 -18.85 -7.41
C ILE A 9 0.90 -20.03 -6.87
N PHE A 10 -0.18 -19.74 -6.15
CA PHE A 10 -1.06 -20.76 -5.62
C PHE A 10 -1.97 -21.34 -6.71
N CYS A 11 -2.22 -22.66 -6.62
CA CYS A 11 -3.15 -23.41 -7.45
C CYS A 11 -4.21 -24.08 -6.57
N GLU A 12 -5.19 -24.75 -7.16
CA GLU A 12 -6.28 -25.38 -6.38
C GLU A 12 -5.83 -26.55 -5.50
N SER A 13 -4.62 -27.09 -5.71
CA SER A 13 -4.09 -28.19 -4.91
C SER A 13 -3.30 -27.69 -3.69
N MET A 14 -3.84 -27.98 -2.51
CA MET A 14 -3.22 -27.65 -1.22
C MET A 14 -1.82 -28.27 -1.05
N GLU A 15 -1.63 -29.53 -1.45
CA GLU A 15 -0.32 -30.20 -1.39
C GLU A 15 0.72 -29.49 -2.27
N LYS A 16 0.37 -29.16 -3.52
CA LYS A 16 1.27 -28.44 -4.42
C LYS A 16 1.58 -27.02 -3.94
N ASN A 17 0.64 -26.38 -3.26
CA ASN A 17 0.87 -25.08 -2.65
C ASN A 17 1.87 -25.19 -1.49
N GLN A 18 1.75 -26.21 -0.66
CA GLN A 18 2.66 -26.45 0.46
C GLN A 18 4.08 -26.75 -0.04
N GLU A 19 4.22 -27.63 -1.02
CA GLU A 19 5.53 -27.97 -1.61
C GLU A 19 6.22 -26.72 -2.19
N ARG A 20 5.47 -25.86 -2.88
CA ARG A 20 5.99 -24.59 -3.42
C ARG A 20 6.39 -23.59 -2.33
N ILE A 21 5.67 -23.56 -1.20
CA ILE A 21 6.03 -22.72 -0.05
C ILE A 21 7.35 -23.22 0.55
N ASP A 22 7.49 -24.54 0.73
CA ASP A 22 8.66 -25.14 1.35
C ASP A 22 9.92 -24.96 0.47
N ASP A 23 9.78 -25.12 -0.84
CA ASP A 23 10.85 -24.88 -1.80
C ASP A 23 11.26 -23.40 -1.84
N TYR A 24 10.29 -22.49 -1.81
CA TYR A 24 10.56 -21.05 -1.71
C TYR A 24 11.31 -20.72 -0.42
N ALA A 25 10.88 -21.26 0.72
CA ALA A 25 11.52 -21.03 2.02
C ALA A 25 12.98 -21.50 2.03
N LYS A 26 13.27 -22.68 1.46
CA LYS A 26 14.65 -23.19 1.32
C LYS A 26 15.51 -22.32 0.41
N GLN A 27 14.96 -21.87 -0.72
CA GLN A 27 15.70 -21.02 -1.67
C GLN A 27 16.07 -19.65 -1.08
N HIS A 28 15.28 -19.16 -0.13
CA HIS A 28 15.47 -17.87 0.51
C HIS A 28 16.06 -17.98 1.92
N GLU A 29 16.50 -19.18 2.32
CA GLU A 29 17.19 -19.41 3.58
C GLU A 29 18.53 -18.67 3.57
N GLY A 30 18.71 -17.71 4.50
CA GLY A 30 19.92 -16.90 4.61
C GLY A 30 20.01 -15.70 3.66
N ILE A 31 19.00 -15.45 2.81
CA ILE A 31 18.92 -14.24 1.99
C ILE A 31 18.26 -13.11 2.82
N PRO A 32 18.90 -11.93 2.97
CA PRO A 32 18.27 -10.79 3.64
C PRO A 32 17.00 -10.36 2.90
N SER A 33 15.83 -10.49 3.55
CA SER A 33 14.57 -10.08 2.94
C SER A 33 14.45 -8.55 2.94
N LEU A 34 14.42 -7.95 1.75
CA LEU A 34 14.14 -6.52 1.56
C LEU A 34 12.65 -6.18 1.69
N ARG A 35 11.81 -7.17 2.07
CA ARG A 35 10.37 -7.00 2.21
C ARG A 35 10.00 -5.98 3.27
N SER A 36 10.67 -5.97 4.43
CA SER A 36 10.43 -4.98 5.47
C SER A 36 10.70 -3.55 4.98
N PRO A 37 11.89 -3.23 4.46
CA PRO A 37 12.13 -1.92 3.84
C PRO A 37 11.12 -1.54 2.77
N LEU A 38 10.77 -2.46 1.87
CA LEU A 38 9.80 -2.22 0.79
C LEU A 38 8.42 -1.83 1.34
N VAL A 39 7.88 -2.61 2.28
CA VAL A 39 6.54 -2.39 2.83
C VAL A 39 6.50 -1.15 3.70
N VAL A 40 7.52 -0.92 4.54
CA VAL A 40 7.60 0.28 5.38
C VAL A 40 7.64 1.54 4.52
N ASN A 41 8.45 1.56 3.47
CA ASN A 41 8.54 2.72 2.59
C ASN A 41 7.27 2.95 1.77
N GLY A 42 6.64 1.88 1.26
CA GLY A 42 5.36 1.98 0.56
C GLY A 42 4.24 2.51 1.47
N ALA A 43 4.16 2.00 2.70
CA ALA A 43 3.16 2.43 3.67
C ALA A 43 3.38 3.89 4.09
N LEU A 44 4.64 4.30 4.29
CA LEU A 44 4.99 5.68 4.55
C LEU A 44 4.64 6.61 3.38
N ALA A 45 4.89 6.18 2.14
CA ALA A 45 4.55 6.96 0.95
C ALA A 45 3.02 7.20 0.86
N ALA A 46 2.22 6.14 1.01
CA ALA A 46 0.77 6.25 1.03
C ALA A 46 0.27 7.11 2.23
N GLU A 47 0.86 6.94 3.41
CA GLU A 47 0.54 7.76 4.59
C GLU A 47 0.72 9.25 4.31
N LEU A 48 1.88 9.64 3.77
CA LEU A 48 2.19 11.04 3.47
C LEU A 48 1.32 11.59 2.34
N ALA A 49 1.01 10.80 1.33
CA ALA A 49 0.11 11.18 0.25
C ALA A 49 -1.31 11.45 0.77
N LEU A 50 -1.86 10.58 1.62
CA LEU A 50 -3.16 10.79 2.25
C LEU A 50 -3.16 12.05 3.13
N LYS A 51 -2.12 12.23 3.96
CA LYS A 51 -1.97 13.41 4.80
C LYS A 51 -1.89 14.70 3.98
N PHE A 52 -1.20 14.67 2.85
CA PHE A 52 -1.15 15.81 1.94
C PHE A 52 -2.55 16.17 1.42
N LEU A 53 -3.34 15.19 0.96
CA LEU A 53 -4.70 15.42 0.47
C LEU A 53 -5.62 15.98 1.56
N ILE A 54 -5.53 15.45 2.79
CA ILE A 54 -6.27 15.98 3.94
C ILE A 54 -5.85 17.42 4.23
N PHE A 55 -4.54 17.67 4.31
CA PHE A 55 -3.99 18.99 4.62
C PHE A 55 -4.35 20.03 3.56
N LYS A 56 -4.34 19.66 2.28
CA LYS A 56 -4.67 20.55 1.16
C LYS A 56 -6.06 21.18 1.31
N GLU A 57 -7.04 20.42 1.76
CA GLU A 57 -8.44 20.88 1.85
C GLU A 57 -8.82 21.36 3.26
N ILE A 58 -8.28 20.74 4.32
CA ILE A 58 -8.68 21.00 5.72
C ILE A 58 -7.65 21.87 6.46
N GLY A 59 -6.40 21.94 5.98
CA GLY A 59 -5.31 22.67 6.63
C GLY A 59 -4.75 22.02 7.89
N SER A 60 -5.23 20.83 8.26
CA SER A 60 -4.72 20.04 9.39
C SER A 60 -5.02 18.55 9.21
N TYR A 61 -4.28 17.68 9.88
CA TYR A 61 -4.47 16.23 9.85
C TYR A 61 -4.10 15.60 11.19
N GLU A 62 -4.64 14.42 11.48
CA GLU A 62 -4.24 13.66 12.67
C GLU A 62 -2.85 13.04 12.50
N CYS A 63 -2.03 13.11 13.55
CA CYS A 63 -0.71 12.49 13.57
C CYS A 63 -0.81 10.97 13.85
N ILE A 64 -1.41 10.25 12.92
CA ILE A 64 -1.58 8.79 12.95
C ILE A 64 -0.90 8.13 11.76
N HIS A 65 -0.62 6.84 11.86
CA HIS A 65 -0.03 6.02 10.78
C HIS A 65 -1.05 5.09 10.11
N ASN A 66 -2.26 5.00 10.67
CA ASN A 66 -3.23 4.01 10.24
C ASN A 66 -3.83 4.39 8.87
N LEU A 67 -3.46 3.64 7.82
CA LEU A 67 -3.84 3.96 6.43
C LEU A 67 -5.36 3.97 6.22
N ARG A 68 -6.07 3.04 6.87
CA ARG A 68 -7.54 2.99 6.79
C ARG A 68 -8.17 4.25 7.38
N ARG A 69 -7.75 4.65 8.58
CA ARG A 69 -8.27 5.86 9.22
C ARG A 69 -7.97 7.11 8.41
N LEU A 70 -6.76 7.22 7.87
CA LEU A 70 -6.40 8.33 6.99
C LEU A 70 -7.27 8.36 5.73
N PHE A 71 -7.51 7.21 5.09
CA PHE A 71 -8.41 7.12 3.94
C PHE A 71 -9.85 7.49 4.29
N GLU A 72 -10.34 7.07 5.47
CA GLU A 72 -11.68 7.39 5.95
C GLU A 72 -11.86 8.89 6.23
N GLN A 73 -10.78 9.58 6.64
CA GLN A 73 -10.72 11.02 6.94
C GLN A 73 -10.54 11.92 5.71
N LEU A 74 -10.33 11.33 4.52
CA LEU A 74 -10.22 12.13 3.30
C LEU A 74 -11.48 12.99 3.09
N PRO A 75 -11.31 14.26 2.66
CA PRO A 75 -12.41 15.06 2.14
C PRO A 75 -13.15 14.32 1.01
N ASP A 76 -14.46 14.51 0.90
CA ASP A 76 -15.31 13.77 -0.05
C ASP A 76 -14.82 13.90 -1.50
N CYS A 77 -14.28 15.05 -1.90
CA CYS A 77 -13.72 15.27 -3.24
C CYS A 77 -12.59 14.27 -3.57
N HIS A 78 -11.69 14.03 -2.62
CA HIS A 78 -10.57 13.10 -2.79
C HIS A 78 -11.01 11.65 -2.54
N LYS A 79 -11.83 11.43 -1.52
CA LYS A 79 -12.28 10.10 -1.13
C LYS A 79 -13.10 9.43 -2.24
N ASN A 80 -14.04 10.17 -2.84
CA ASN A 80 -14.88 9.64 -3.92
C ASN A 80 -14.03 9.35 -5.16
N ALA A 81 -13.15 10.28 -5.55
CA ALA A 81 -12.26 10.10 -6.71
C ALA A 81 -11.33 8.89 -6.54
N LEU A 82 -10.67 8.76 -5.40
CA LEU A 82 -9.80 7.62 -5.11
C LEU A 82 -10.57 6.31 -5.07
N THR A 83 -11.75 6.29 -4.45
CA THR A 83 -12.60 5.09 -4.39
C THR A 83 -12.97 4.62 -5.80
N GLU A 84 -13.36 5.53 -6.69
CA GLU A 84 -13.66 5.19 -8.09
C GLU A 84 -12.45 4.65 -8.85
N ILE A 85 -11.27 5.24 -8.65
CA ILE A 85 -10.03 4.78 -9.28
C ILE A 85 -9.68 3.38 -8.78
N ILE A 86 -9.75 3.15 -7.46
CA ILE A 86 -9.44 1.86 -6.82
C ILE A 86 -10.42 0.77 -7.30
N TYR A 87 -11.72 1.06 -7.41
CA TYR A 87 -12.68 0.10 -7.94
C TYR A 87 -12.35 -0.32 -9.39
N LYS A 88 -11.91 0.63 -10.21
CA LYS A 88 -11.60 0.37 -11.62
C LYS A 88 -10.25 -0.33 -11.81
N GLN A 89 -9.20 0.17 -11.16
CA GLN A 89 -7.82 -0.26 -11.42
C GLN A 89 -7.41 -1.47 -10.57
N ALA A 90 -7.80 -1.50 -9.30
CA ALA A 90 -7.49 -2.62 -8.39
C ALA A 90 -8.62 -3.65 -8.31
N HIS A 91 -9.64 -3.54 -9.17
CA HIS A 91 -10.80 -4.44 -9.25
C HIS A 91 -11.51 -4.68 -7.91
N GLN A 92 -11.62 -3.63 -7.10
CA GLN A 92 -12.27 -3.69 -5.79
C GLN A 92 -13.76 -3.29 -5.88
N ASN A 93 -14.48 -3.59 -4.81
CA ASN A 93 -15.82 -3.08 -4.49
C ASN A 93 -15.83 -2.59 -3.03
N GLU A 94 -16.95 -2.10 -2.52
CA GLU A 94 -17.03 -1.51 -1.18
C GLU A 94 -16.58 -2.47 -0.07
N GLU A 95 -17.08 -3.71 -0.10
CA GLU A 95 -16.78 -4.71 0.93
C GLU A 95 -15.30 -5.12 0.89
N THR A 96 -14.79 -5.42 -0.31
CA THR A 96 -13.39 -5.83 -0.51
C THR A 96 -12.42 -4.69 -0.22
N LEU A 97 -12.76 -3.45 -0.58
CA LEU A 97 -11.96 -2.27 -0.25
C LEU A 97 -11.87 -2.08 1.27
N LYS A 98 -13.00 -2.15 1.98
CA LYS A 98 -13.02 -2.03 3.44
C LYS A 98 -12.19 -3.12 4.13
N PHE A 99 -12.31 -4.35 3.65
CA PHE A 99 -11.52 -5.48 4.14
C PHE A 99 -10.02 -5.26 3.89
N ASN A 100 -9.65 -4.92 2.66
CA ASN A 100 -8.26 -4.72 2.28
C ASN A 100 -7.61 -3.51 2.98
N LEU A 101 -8.33 -2.38 3.11
CA LEU A 101 -7.88 -1.24 3.92
C LEU A 101 -7.62 -1.65 5.37
N THR A 102 -8.46 -2.51 5.94
CA THR A 102 -8.24 -3.03 7.30
C THR A 102 -6.97 -3.87 7.37
N ASN A 103 -6.73 -4.75 6.39
CA ASN A 103 -5.53 -5.59 6.33
C ASN A 103 -4.24 -4.79 6.20
N ILE A 104 -4.24 -3.68 5.44
CA ILE A 104 -3.04 -2.87 5.24
C ILE A 104 -2.87 -1.76 6.30
N SER A 105 -3.83 -1.64 7.22
CA SER A 105 -3.98 -0.43 8.04
C SER A 105 -2.77 -0.11 8.91
N ASN A 106 -2.04 -1.12 9.40
CA ASN A 106 -0.92 -0.92 10.34
C ASN A 106 0.45 -1.40 9.81
N LEU A 107 0.58 -1.60 8.49
CA LEU A 107 1.77 -2.20 7.89
C LEU A 107 3.06 -1.43 8.18
N PHE A 108 2.99 -0.10 8.30
CA PHE A 108 4.14 0.72 8.67
C PHE A 108 4.72 0.32 10.04
N GLU A 109 3.89 0.11 11.05
CA GLU A 109 4.37 -0.29 12.37
C GLU A 109 4.77 -1.77 12.38
N ASP A 110 3.95 -2.62 11.79
CA ASP A 110 4.13 -4.06 11.82
C ASP A 110 5.42 -4.51 11.12
N PHE A 111 5.74 -3.92 9.96
CA PHE A 111 6.94 -4.28 9.20
C PHE A 111 8.23 -3.61 9.70
N ARG A 112 8.14 -2.51 10.47
CA ARG A 112 9.31 -1.92 11.17
C ARG A 112 9.83 -2.83 12.27
N TYR A 113 8.95 -3.57 12.93
CA TYR A 113 9.29 -4.50 14.02
C TYR A 113 9.07 -5.96 13.59
N SER A 114 9.31 -6.27 12.32
CA SER A 114 9.02 -7.59 11.75
C SER A 114 9.72 -8.74 12.45
N PHE A 115 10.95 -8.53 12.93
CA PHE A 115 11.70 -9.53 13.71
C PHE A 115 11.05 -9.89 15.05
N GLY A 116 10.11 -9.08 15.55
CA GLY A 116 9.35 -9.32 16.78
C GLY A 116 7.95 -9.91 16.56
N LYS A 117 7.60 -10.30 15.33
CA LYS A 117 6.26 -10.78 14.96
C LYS A 117 6.30 -12.24 14.54
N GLU A 118 5.35 -13.04 15.03
CA GLU A 118 5.24 -14.46 14.67
C GLU A 118 4.80 -14.65 13.20
N GLN A 119 3.88 -13.81 12.72
CA GLN A 119 3.37 -13.84 11.35
C GLN A 119 3.07 -12.43 10.86
N LEU A 120 3.42 -12.16 9.60
CA LEU A 120 3.12 -10.90 8.91
C LEU A 120 2.66 -11.19 7.49
N GLY A 121 1.60 -10.52 7.07
CA GLY A 121 1.03 -10.68 5.74
C GLY A 121 0.22 -9.46 5.33
N TYR A 122 0.12 -9.26 4.03
CA TYR A 122 -0.74 -8.28 3.38
C TYR A 122 -1.10 -8.82 1.99
N SER A 123 -2.20 -8.33 1.42
CA SER A 123 -2.66 -8.72 0.08
C SER A 123 -1.94 -7.91 -1.01
N GLY A 124 -1.96 -8.42 -2.25
CA GLY A 124 -1.40 -7.72 -3.42
C GLY A 124 -1.98 -6.31 -3.63
N PHE A 125 -3.19 -6.08 -3.13
CA PHE A 125 -3.84 -4.76 -3.07
C PHE A 125 -2.96 -3.66 -2.49
N PHE A 126 -2.06 -3.97 -1.55
CA PHE A 126 -1.20 -2.95 -0.94
C PHE A 126 -0.38 -2.18 -1.98
N TYR A 127 0.21 -2.87 -2.96
CA TYR A 127 1.04 -2.22 -3.97
C TYR A 127 0.20 -1.32 -4.87
N GLU A 128 -0.94 -1.83 -5.35
CA GLU A 128 -1.88 -1.05 -6.15
C GLU A 128 -2.39 0.17 -5.39
N PHE A 129 -2.67 0.02 -4.09
CA PHE A 129 -3.12 1.11 -3.23
C PHE A 129 -2.05 2.20 -3.10
N VAL A 130 -0.79 1.81 -2.85
CA VAL A 130 0.33 2.76 -2.76
C VAL A 130 0.49 3.53 -4.07
N ASP A 131 0.51 2.82 -5.20
CA ASP A 131 0.68 3.44 -6.51
C ASP A 131 -0.45 4.41 -6.83
N ILE A 132 -1.72 3.96 -6.71
CA ILE A 132 -2.91 4.78 -6.99
C ILE A 132 -2.95 6.04 -6.13
N VAL A 133 -2.73 5.90 -4.82
CA VAL A 133 -2.83 7.02 -3.89
C VAL A 133 -1.70 8.02 -4.13
N CYS A 134 -0.48 7.55 -4.35
CA CYS A 134 0.66 8.43 -4.61
C CYS A 134 0.53 9.16 -5.94
N GLU A 135 0.16 8.48 -7.01
CA GLU A 135 -0.07 9.10 -8.32
C GLU A 135 -1.19 10.16 -8.25
N TYR A 136 -2.32 9.82 -7.64
CA TYR A 136 -3.41 10.77 -7.45
C TYR A 136 -2.96 12.02 -6.69
N ALA A 137 -2.23 11.84 -5.57
CA ALA A 137 -1.73 12.96 -4.77
C ALA A 137 -0.73 13.84 -5.55
N ILE A 138 0.14 13.25 -6.39
CA ILE A 138 1.04 14.01 -7.26
C ILE A 138 0.26 14.87 -8.24
N LEU A 139 -0.83 14.36 -8.83
CA LEU A 139 -1.70 15.11 -9.74
C LEU A 139 -2.46 16.27 -9.05
N GLN A 140 -2.58 16.24 -7.72
CA GLN A 140 -3.20 17.33 -6.95
C GLN A 140 -2.23 18.46 -6.59
N LYS A 141 -0.94 18.34 -6.94
CA LYS A 141 0.03 19.43 -6.76
C LYS A 141 -0.37 20.62 -7.64
N PRO A 142 -0.29 21.86 -7.12
CA PRO A 142 -0.44 23.03 -7.97
C PRO A 142 0.61 22.96 -9.09
N ILE A 143 0.16 23.16 -10.33
CA ILE A 143 1.09 23.38 -11.44
C ILE A 143 1.75 24.72 -11.13
N ASN A 144 3.05 24.73 -10.85
CA ASN A 144 3.78 25.99 -10.80
C ASN A 144 3.65 26.61 -12.20
N GLU A 145 2.95 27.75 -12.30
CA GLU A 145 2.89 28.55 -13.53
C GLU A 145 4.25 29.23 -13.86
N GLU A 146 5.33 28.89 -13.15
CA GLU A 146 6.69 29.44 -13.31
C GLU A 146 7.57 28.69 -14.34
N GLU A 147 6.98 27.94 -15.28
CA GLU A 147 7.69 27.47 -16.49
C GLU A 147 7.10 28.09 -17.78
N ILE A 148 6.62 29.34 -17.69
CA ILE A 148 6.44 30.20 -18.87
C ILE A 148 7.14 31.53 -18.59
N GLU A 149 8.47 31.55 -18.72
CA GLU A 149 9.28 32.72 -19.10
C GLU A 149 10.76 32.30 -19.18
N ASP A 150 11.16 31.72 -20.33
CA ASP A 150 12.24 32.18 -21.21
C ASP A 150 12.66 31.10 -22.25
#